data_AF-A0A9P9PRE7-F1
#
_entry.id   AF-A0A9P9PRE7-F1
#
_cell.length_a   1.000
_cell.length_b   1.000
_cell.length_c   1.000
_cell.angle_alpha   90.00
_cell.angle_beta   90.00
_cell.angle_gamma   90.00
#
_symmetry.space_group_name_H-M   'P 1'
#
loop_
_entity.id
_entity.type
_entity.pdbx_description
1 polymer ?
#
loop_
_entity_poly.entity_id
_entity_poly.type
_entity_poly.pdbx_seq_one_letter_code
_entity_poly.pdbx_strand_id
1 'polypeptide(L)'
;MLSRADSYRRNYLDHRTAAPPSTSTPAVSPLLEQTVKYLSRIRHADTIDDSLNHALDAGFLSKDYFCMQYTDFLTDTTPILPPAETSWLAPGAVLSGCQHATSVAAAVTAAYDSSVGGLPMLAPPSRPWLANSYSTPRSRSAQLAPEVAPPPNPQQDRWPVKVTIHQVDWESMTLSATMEAYNVPSHPHSLLNGHGDPATQQYTRTSSITTYLEGEILDFSNHTLLTESFKSNATNDATYWRKLPPFASMTDDDMIKALISKRWYTEVLHKEYILMRWKERCFVKSLNRSTAPMHSVHSHRQSDTPYRLVRNPNTNELQVEITHLDAEHATFDDSGCGLTISGFYYVCLSRRDGRVQGLYFDPQSSPYQCLELGPVKGGAVGAWSFR
;
A
#
# COMPACT_ATOMS: atom_id res chain seq x y z
N MET A 1 25.44 2.21 5.99
CA MET A 1 24.10 1.61 6.16
C MET A 1 23.07 2.29 5.25
N LEU A 2 23.36 2.47 3.96
CA LEU A 2 22.57 3.34 3.09
C LEU A 2 22.29 2.75 1.69
N SER A 3 22.75 1.54 1.35
CA SER A 3 23.02 1.22 -0.05
C SER A 3 21.83 0.83 -0.93
N ARG A 4 20.70 0.31 -0.42
CA ARG A 4 19.54 -0.05 -1.30
C ARG A 4 18.43 1.00 -1.34
N ALA A 5 18.07 1.59 -0.20
CA ALA A 5 17.19 2.76 -0.20
C ALA A 5 17.82 3.88 -1.03
N ASP A 6 19.13 4.13 -0.90
CA ASP A 6 19.80 5.10 -1.75
C ASP A 6 19.99 4.63 -3.20
N SER A 7 20.15 3.33 -3.50
CA SER A 7 20.31 2.91 -4.90
C SER A 7 18.97 2.87 -5.63
N TYR A 8 17.86 2.54 -4.97
CA TYR A 8 16.52 2.78 -5.52
C TYR A 8 16.22 4.27 -5.63
N ARG A 9 16.58 5.07 -4.63
CA ARG A 9 16.46 6.55 -4.64
C ARG A 9 17.31 7.17 -5.75
N ARG A 10 18.53 6.69 -5.98
CA ARG A 10 19.43 7.14 -7.07
C ARG A 10 18.93 6.67 -8.42
N ASN A 11 18.56 5.39 -8.59
CA ASN A 11 18.00 4.93 -9.86
C ASN A 11 16.71 5.69 -10.22
N TYR A 12 15.83 5.94 -9.25
CA TYR A 12 14.58 6.68 -9.50
C TYR A 12 14.83 8.17 -9.80
N LEU A 13 15.78 8.81 -9.13
CA LEU A 13 16.18 10.20 -9.42
C LEU A 13 16.92 10.32 -10.77
N ASP A 14 17.77 9.36 -11.12
CA ASP A 14 18.49 9.32 -12.41
C ASP A 14 17.55 9.02 -13.60
N HIS A 15 16.47 8.26 -13.39
CA HIS A 15 15.44 8.05 -14.41
C HIS A 15 14.46 9.24 -14.53
N ARG A 16 14.53 10.21 -13.61
CA ARG A 16 13.75 11.45 -13.69
C ARG A 16 14.47 12.53 -14.51
N THR A 17 15.79 12.44 -14.66
CA THR A 17 16.63 13.39 -15.40
C THR A 17 16.93 12.95 -16.83
N ALA A 18 16.75 11.68 -17.17
CA ALA A 18 16.75 11.20 -18.55
C ALA A 18 15.30 11.20 -19.09
N ALA A 19 14.97 12.14 -19.97
CA ALA A 19 13.68 12.14 -20.68
C ALA A 19 13.53 10.81 -21.47
N PRO A 20 12.57 9.93 -21.13
CA PRO A 20 12.34 8.72 -21.90
C PRO A 20 11.44 9.03 -23.10
N PRO A 21 11.60 8.31 -24.23
CA PRO A 21 10.65 8.39 -25.33
C PRO A 21 9.27 7.88 -24.86
N SER A 22 8.25 8.65 -25.23
CA SER A 22 6.83 8.49 -24.90
C SER A 22 6.30 7.05 -25.03
N THR A 23 6.25 6.33 -23.92
CA THR A 23 5.35 5.18 -23.71
C THR A 23 4.81 5.30 -22.29
N SER A 24 3.84 6.21 -22.14
CA SER A 24 3.18 6.54 -20.89
C SER A 24 2.32 5.37 -20.41
N THR A 25 2.58 4.86 -19.21
CA THR A 25 1.51 4.27 -18.38
C THR A 25 0.30 5.20 -18.43
N PRO A 26 -0.93 4.70 -18.70
CA PRO A 26 -2.09 5.58 -18.83
C PRO A 26 -2.27 6.32 -17.51
N ALA A 27 -2.04 7.64 -17.56
CA ALA A 27 -2.35 8.51 -16.44
C ALA A 27 -3.87 8.47 -16.21
N VAL A 28 -4.28 8.46 -14.94
CA VAL A 28 -5.70 8.54 -14.59
C VAL A 28 -6.32 9.78 -15.23
N SER A 29 -7.56 9.64 -15.71
CA SER A 29 -8.32 10.74 -16.30
C SER A 29 -8.31 11.98 -15.38
N PRO A 30 -8.02 13.18 -15.91
CA PRO A 30 -8.13 14.42 -15.14
C PRO A 30 -9.52 14.61 -14.51
N LEU A 31 -10.56 14.10 -15.16
CA LEU A 31 -11.93 14.17 -14.65
C LEU A 31 -12.11 13.30 -13.40
N LEU A 32 -11.42 12.16 -13.30
CA LEU A 32 -11.46 11.32 -12.11
C LEU A 32 -10.77 12.01 -10.93
N GLU A 33 -9.65 12.71 -11.17
CA GLU A 33 -9.04 13.58 -10.14
C GLU A 33 -10.02 14.66 -9.66
N GLN A 34 -10.71 15.34 -10.59
CA GLN A 34 -11.71 16.34 -10.24
C GLN A 34 -12.90 15.74 -9.48
N THR A 35 -13.27 14.50 -9.78
CA THR A 35 -14.32 13.76 -9.07
C THR A 35 -13.95 13.51 -7.62
N VAL A 36 -12.70 13.12 -7.33
CA VAL A 36 -12.20 12.96 -5.95
C VAL A 36 -12.27 14.29 -5.19
N LYS A 37 -11.89 15.40 -5.83
CA LYS A 37 -11.99 16.75 -5.22
C LYS A 37 -13.44 17.19 -5.03
N TYR A 38 -14.30 16.90 -5.99
CA TYR A 38 -15.73 17.21 -5.93
C TYR A 38 -16.36 16.55 -4.71
N LEU A 39 -16.14 15.24 -4.53
CA LEU A 39 -16.66 14.49 -3.38
C LEU A 39 -16.19 15.04 -2.04
N SER A 40 -14.97 15.60 -1.93
CA SER A 40 -14.55 16.27 -0.69
C SER A 40 -15.31 17.58 -0.47
N ARG A 41 -15.46 18.40 -1.53
CA ARG A 41 -16.10 19.72 -1.46
C ARG A 41 -17.59 19.65 -1.08
N ILE A 42 -18.35 18.73 -1.68
CA ILE A 42 -19.80 18.66 -1.44
C ILE A 42 -20.19 18.22 -0.02
N ARG A 43 -19.25 17.71 0.78
CA ARG A 43 -19.46 17.44 2.22
C ARG A 43 -19.70 18.72 3.03
N HIS A 44 -19.22 19.84 2.51
CA HIS A 44 -19.27 21.15 3.15
C HIS A 44 -20.17 22.12 2.38
N ALA A 45 -20.97 21.63 1.44
CA ALA A 45 -21.92 22.46 0.71
C ALA A 45 -23.17 22.70 1.57
N ASP A 46 -23.51 23.96 1.79
CA ASP A 46 -24.69 24.35 2.58
C ASP A 46 -25.97 24.37 1.73
N THR A 47 -25.81 24.60 0.42
CA THR A 47 -26.93 24.72 -0.52
C THR A 47 -26.76 23.83 -1.76
N ILE A 48 -27.88 23.57 -2.44
CA ILE A 48 -27.88 22.88 -3.72
C ILE A 48 -27.11 23.69 -4.77
N ASP A 49 -27.21 25.02 -4.74
CA ASP A 49 -26.50 25.87 -5.70
C ASP A 49 -24.97 25.78 -5.54
N ASP A 50 -24.46 25.71 -4.30
CA ASP A 50 -23.03 25.49 -4.04
C ASP A 50 -22.57 24.14 -4.61
N SER A 51 -23.39 23.11 -4.40
CA SER A 51 -23.14 21.77 -4.90
C SER A 51 -23.09 21.73 -6.43
N LEU A 52 -23.98 22.47 -7.10
CA LEU A 52 -24.00 22.61 -8.55
C LEU A 52 -22.81 23.42 -9.07
N ASN A 53 -22.38 24.45 -8.36
CA ASN A 53 -21.16 25.21 -8.68
C ASN A 53 -19.92 24.31 -8.59
N HIS A 54 -19.82 23.47 -7.55
CA HIS A 54 -18.74 22.49 -7.46
C HIS A 54 -18.78 21.46 -8.60
N ALA A 55 -19.98 21.08 -9.05
CA ALA A 55 -20.14 20.18 -10.20
C ALA A 55 -19.75 20.86 -11.53
N LEU A 56 -20.02 22.17 -11.68
CA LEU A 56 -19.58 22.99 -12.82
C LEU A 56 -18.05 23.02 -12.85
N ASP A 57 -17.42 23.37 -11.73
CA ASP A 57 -15.96 23.45 -11.59
C ASP A 57 -15.27 22.12 -11.87
N ALA A 58 -15.90 21.01 -11.47
CA ALA A 58 -15.39 19.66 -11.70
C ALA A 58 -15.55 19.20 -13.16
N GLY A 59 -16.33 19.92 -13.99
CA GLY A 59 -16.50 19.63 -15.41
C GLY A 59 -17.59 18.61 -15.74
N PHE A 60 -18.52 18.31 -14.81
CA PHE A 60 -19.61 17.37 -15.06
C PHE A 60 -20.72 17.94 -15.95
N LEU A 61 -20.87 19.26 -15.97
CA LEU A 61 -22.02 19.93 -16.55
C LEU A 61 -21.78 20.29 -18.03
N SER A 62 -21.93 19.28 -18.88
CA SER A 62 -22.37 19.49 -20.27
C SER A 62 -23.90 19.46 -20.31
N LYS A 63 -24.53 20.30 -21.16
CA LYS A 63 -25.99 20.45 -21.23
C LYS A 63 -26.76 19.12 -21.39
N ASP A 64 -26.13 18.12 -21.99
CA ASP A 64 -26.75 16.83 -22.30
C ASP A 64 -26.70 15.84 -21.12
N TYR A 65 -25.75 15.98 -20.18
CA TYR A 65 -25.60 15.08 -19.02
C TYR A 65 -26.64 15.38 -17.92
N PHE A 66 -27.01 16.65 -17.75
CA PHE A 66 -27.84 17.09 -16.63
C PHE A 66 -29.31 16.65 -16.74
N CYS A 67 -29.82 16.49 -17.97
CA CYS A 67 -31.25 16.28 -18.21
C CYS A 67 -31.71 14.84 -17.91
N MET A 68 -30.81 13.85 -17.95
CA MET A 68 -31.20 12.43 -17.89
C MET A 68 -31.10 11.78 -16.51
N GLN A 69 -30.36 12.34 -15.54
CA GLN A 69 -30.03 11.64 -14.28
C GLN A 69 -30.03 12.51 -13.01
N TYR A 70 -30.64 13.69 -13.03
CA TYR A 70 -30.63 14.63 -11.89
C TYR A 70 -31.03 13.99 -10.54
N THR A 71 -31.95 13.03 -10.54
CA THR A 71 -32.40 12.35 -9.31
C THR A 71 -31.34 11.45 -8.66
N ASP A 72 -30.49 10.82 -9.47
CA ASP A 72 -29.43 9.92 -8.99
C ASP A 72 -28.10 10.65 -8.78
N PHE A 73 -27.93 11.84 -9.35
CA PHE A 73 -26.74 12.65 -9.18
C PHE A 73 -26.52 13.03 -7.70
N LEU A 74 -25.31 12.80 -7.21
CA LEU A 74 -24.90 13.06 -5.85
C LEU A 74 -24.51 14.53 -5.67
N THR A 75 -25.45 15.34 -5.18
CA THR A 75 -25.24 16.76 -4.87
C THR A 75 -24.58 16.99 -3.52
N ASP A 76 -24.85 16.13 -2.56
CA ASP A 76 -24.32 16.21 -1.19
C ASP A 76 -24.12 14.78 -0.65
N THR A 77 -23.31 14.63 0.40
CA THR A 77 -22.95 13.31 0.93
C THR A 77 -23.90 12.78 1.99
N THR A 78 -24.93 13.53 2.39
CA THR A 78 -25.90 13.08 3.40
C THR A 78 -26.65 11.78 3.06
N PRO A 79 -26.91 11.43 1.78
CA PRO A 79 -27.53 10.15 1.43
C PRO A 79 -26.57 8.97 1.50
N ILE A 80 -25.26 9.21 1.59
CA ILE A 80 -24.26 8.14 1.72
C ILE A 80 -24.30 7.64 3.15
N LEU A 81 -24.86 6.45 3.33
CA LEU A 81 -24.91 5.82 4.64
C LEU A 81 -23.50 5.44 5.09
N PRO A 82 -23.16 5.69 6.36
CA PRO A 82 -21.90 5.20 6.93
C PRO A 82 -21.80 3.68 6.79
N PRO A 83 -20.58 3.12 6.63
CA PRO A 83 -20.40 1.68 6.56
C PRO A 83 -20.98 0.99 7.80
N ALA A 84 -21.85 0.01 7.58
CA ALA A 84 -22.44 -0.76 8.67
C ALA A 84 -21.37 -1.62 9.38
N GLU A 85 -21.53 -1.84 10.67
CA GLU A 85 -20.63 -2.68 11.45
C GLU A 85 -20.48 -4.09 10.84
N THR A 86 -19.33 -4.72 11.08
CA THR A 86 -19.06 -6.07 10.58
C THR A 86 -18.15 -6.86 11.50
N SER A 87 -18.40 -8.16 11.60
CA SER A 87 -17.56 -9.11 12.33
C SER A 87 -16.16 -9.28 11.72
N TRP A 88 -15.99 -8.90 10.44
CA TRP A 88 -14.67 -8.87 9.79
C TRP A 88 -13.76 -7.77 10.36
N LEU A 89 -14.35 -6.72 10.92
CA LEU A 89 -13.68 -5.53 11.44
C LEU A 89 -14.16 -5.29 12.88
N ALA A 90 -13.98 -6.29 13.74
CA ALA A 90 -14.37 -6.23 15.15
C ALA A 90 -13.12 -6.35 16.06
N PRO A 91 -13.20 -5.85 17.31
CA PRO A 91 -12.15 -6.07 18.31
C PRO A 91 -11.75 -7.54 18.43
N GLY A 92 -10.46 -7.84 18.23
CA GLY A 92 -9.89 -9.17 18.24
C GLY A 92 -9.92 -9.91 16.89
N ALA A 93 -10.47 -9.31 15.83
CA ALA A 93 -10.40 -9.89 14.49
C ALA A 93 -8.95 -10.02 14.02
N VAL A 94 -8.62 -11.16 13.41
CA VAL A 94 -7.28 -11.44 12.88
C VAL A 94 -7.37 -11.68 11.38
N LEU A 95 -6.59 -10.90 10.64
CA LEU A 95 -6.41 -11.00 9.20
C LEU A 95 -4.99 -11.50 8.93
N SER A 96 -4.80 -12.42 7.99
CA SER A 96 -3.47 -12.92 7.64
C SER A 96 -3.35 -13.17 6.15
N GLY A 97 -2.14 -12.96 5.63
CA GLY A 97 -1.81 -13.18 4.25
C GLY A 97 -0.39 -12.72 3.99
N CYS A 98 -0.18 -11.87 2.99
CA CYS A 98 1.15 -11.43 2.60
C CYS A 98 1.17 -10.02 2.05
N GLN A 99 2.36 -9.42 2.09
CA GLN A 99 2.70 -8.24 1.34
C GLN A 99 3.80 -8.58 0.33
N HIS A 100 3.76 -7.93 -0.83
CA HIS A 100 4.81 -8.07 -1.83
C HIS A 100 5.08 -6.78 -2.59
N ALA A 101 6.33 -6.59 -3.02
CA ALA A 101 6.70 -5.48 -3.89
C ALA A 101 6.37 -5.83 -5.34
N THR A 102 5.74 -4.92 -6.07
CA THR A 102 5.57 -5.06 -7.52
C THR A 102 6.90 -4.76 -8.21
N SER A 103 7.67 -5.80 -8.54
CA SER A 103 8.77 -5.68 -9.50
C SER A 103 8.20 -5.20 -10.84
N VAL A 104 8.78 -4.15 -11.42
CA VAL A 104 8.38 -3.56 -12.71
C VAL A 104 8.34 -4.61 -13.83
N ALA A 105 9.11 -5.71 -13.71
CA ALA A 105 9.12 -6.80 -14.68
C ALA A 105 7.81 -7.60 -14.75
N ALA A 106 7.04 -7.70 -13.64
CA ALA A 106 5.82 -8.50 -13.60
C ALA A 106 4.64 -7.84 -14.34
N ALA A 107 4.65 -6.51 -14.47
CA ALA A 107 3.61 -5.76 -15.18
C ALA A 107 3.66 -5.96 -16.71
N VAL A 108 4.83 -6.30 -17.26
CA VAL A 108 5.03 -6.45 -18.71
C VAL A 108 4.54 -7.82 -19.20
N THR A 109 4.65 -8.86 -18.37
CA THR A 109 4.25 -10.22 -18.73
C THR A 109 2.73 -10.39 -18.79
N ALA A 110 1.98 -9.73 -17.89
CA ALA A 110 0.52 -9.80 -17.87
C ALA A 110 -0.14 -9.08 -19.06
N ALA A 111 0.51 -8.06 -19.62
CA ALA A 111 -0.01 -7.31 -20.77
C ALA A 111 0.20 -8.06 -22.12
N TYR A 112 1.20 -8.93 -22.21
CA TYR A 112 1.49 -9.67 -23.45
C TYR A 112 0.56 -10.89 -23.63
N ASP A 113 0.15 -11.52 -22.54
CA ASP A 113 -0.64 -12.77 -22.56
C ASP A 113 -2.13 -12.58 -22.95
N SER A 114 -2.58 -11.33 -23.10
CA SER A 114 -3.98 -11.01 -23.44
C SER A 114 -4.21 -10.60 -24.90
N SER A 115 -3.18 -10.62 -25.77
CA SER A 115 -3.29 -9.95 -27.09
C SER A 115 -2.93 -10.74 -28.34
N VAL A 116 -2.66 -12.05 -28.30
CA VAL A 116 -2.49 -12.82 -29.56
C VAL A 116 -3.05 -14.24 -29.44
N GLY A 117 -4.20 -14.47 -30.10
CA GLY A 117 -4.62 -15.82 -30.46
C GLY A 117 -3.62 -16.43 -31.44
N GLY A 118 -2.96 -17.53 -31.05
CA GLY A 118 -2.00 -18.24 -31.90
C GLY A 118 -1.77 -19.67 -31.40
N LEU A 119 -1.92 -20.62 -32.33
CA LEU A 119 -1.94 -22.09 -32.18
C LEU A 119 -0.71 -22.70 -31.47
N PRO A 120 -0.79 -23.95 -30.94
CA PRO A 120 0.30 -24.56 -30.17
C PRO A 120 1.42 -25.02 -31.10
N MET A 121 2.61 -24.43 -30.97
CA MET A 121 3.76 -24.87 -31.76
C MET A 121 4.50 -26.01 -31.05
N LEU A 122 4.50 -27.18 -31.70
CA LEU A 122 5.32 -28.35 -31.36
C LEU A 122 6.82 -28.04 -31.44
N ALA A 123 7.59 -28.55 -30.47
CA ALA A 123 9.05 -28.45 -30.45
C ALA A 123 9.70 -29.27 -31.59
N PRO A 124 10.67 -28.72 -32.34
CA PRO A 124 11.44 -29.50 -33.31
C PRO A 124 12.60 -30.26 -32.64
N PRO A 125 12.99 -31.44 -33.18
CA PRO A 125 13.87 -32.38 -32.52
C PRO A 125 15.37 -32.08 -32.74
N SER A 126 16.18 -32.63 -31.83
CA SER A 126 17.64 -32.56 -31.82
C SER A 126 18.29 -33.51 -32.84
N ARG A 127 19.50 -33.15 -33.34
CA ARG A 127 20.70 -33.97 -33.71
C ARG A 127 21.43 -33.41 -34.98
N PRO A 128 22.63 -33.89 -35.36
CA PRO A 128 23.93 -33.80 -34.68
C PRO A 128 25.09 -33.40 -35.65
N TRP A 129 26.24 -32.98 -35.09
CA TRP A 129 27.62 -33.00 -35.65
C TRP A 129 27.88 -33.07 -37.18
N LEU A 130 28.68 -32.13 -37.70
CA LEU A 130 29.86 -32.40 -38.57
C LEU A 130 30.81 -31.19 -38.57
N ALA A 131 32.10 -31.50 -38.71
CA ALA A 131 33.27 -30.68 -38.39
C ALA A 131 33.99 -30.09 -39.63
N ASN A 132 35.02 -29.27 -39.34
CA ASN A 132 36.17 -28.85 -40.18
C ASN A 132 35.93 -27.68 -41.16
N SER A 133 36.84 -26.72 -41.41
CA SER A 133 38.19 -26.38 -40.92
C SER A 133 38.60 -24.99 -41.46
N TYR A 134 39.66 -24.43 -40.85
CA TYR A 134 40.65 -23.47 -41.36
C TYR A 134 40.70 -22.06 -40.75
N SER A 135 41.94 -21.76 -40.35
CA SER A 135 42.44 -20.74 -39.45
C SER A 135 42.77 -19.42 -40.16
N THR A 136 42.65 -18.29 -39.46
CA THR A 136 43.65 -17.20 -39.44
C THR A 136 43.41 -16.28 -38.23
N PRO A 137 44.46 -15.73 -37.58
CA PRO A 137 44.32 -14.98 -36.34
C PRO A 137 44.33 -13.48 -36.62
N ARG A 138 43.27 -12.75 -36.23
CA ARG A 138 43.41 -11.31 -35.96
C ARG A 138 42.22 -10.73 -35.21
N SER A 139 42.59 -9.94 -34.20
CA SER A 139 41.89 -8.77 -33.68
C SER A 139 40.87 -8.99 -32.56
N ARG A 140 41.25 -8.38 -31.44
CA ARG A 140 40.53 -8.21 -30.18
C ARG A 140 39.21 -7.46 -30.39
N SER A 141 38.11 -8.08 -29.99
CA SER A 141 36.94 -7.42 -29.44
C SER A 141 36.17 -8.46 -28.61
N ALA A 142 36.42 -8.47 -27.30
CA ALA A 142 35.58 -9.21 -26.36
C ALA A 142 34.22 -8.51 -26.31
N GLN A 143 33.31 -8.90 -27.20
CA GLN A 143 31.88 -8.67 -27.00
C GLN A 143 31.46 -9.60 -25.85
N LEU A 144 31.41 -9.04 -24.65
CA LEU A 144 30.65 -9.61 -23.53
C LEU A 144 29.21 -9.75 -24.02
N ALA A 145 28.79 -10.98 -24.28
CA ALA A 145 27.36 -11.30 -24.36
C ALA A 145 26.70 -10.84 -23.05
N PRO A 146 25.48 -10.27 -23.09
CA PRO A 146 24.78 -9.97 -21.84
C PRO A 146 24.53 -11.31 -21.16
N GLU A 147 25.15 -11.52 -20.01
CA GLU A 147 24.82 -12.59 -19.09
C GLU A 147 23.31 -12.46 -18.81
N VAL A 148 22.53 -13.40 -19.33
CA VAL A 148 21.09 -13.48 -19.04
C VAL A 148 20.99 -13.81 -17.57
N ALA A 149 20.79 -12.76 -16.76
CA ALA A 149 20.50 -12.91 -15.35
C ALA A 149 19.35 -13.90 -15.20
N PRO A 150 19.44 -14.89 -14.29
CA PRO A 150 18.34 -15.80 -14.03
C PRO A 150 17.09 -14.97 -13.70
N PRO A 151 15.88 -15.40 -14.14
CA PRO A 151 14.66 -14.67 -13.84
C PRO A 151 14.54 -14.48 -12.32
N PRO A 152 14.17 -13.28 -11.84
CA PRO A 152 14.04 -13.03 -10.42
C PRO A 152 13.02 -14.03 -9.84
N ASN A 153 13.43 -14.75 -8.81
CA ASN A 153 12.62 -15.79 -8.21
C ASN A 153 11.44 -15.11 -7.48
N PRO A 154 10.17 -15.23 -7.97
CA PRO A 154 9.05 -14.39 -7.52
C PRO A 154 8.68 -14.58 -6.04
N GLN A 155 9.17 -15.64 -5.40
CA GLN A 155 8.95 -15.89 -3.98
C GLN A 155 9.79 -15.00 -3.04
N GLN A 156 10.85 -14.36 -3.52
CA GLN A 156 11.78 -13.62 -2.66
C GLN A 156 11.28 -12.23 -2.26
N ASP A 157 10.33 -11.64 -3.00
CA ASP A 157 9.78 -10.30 -2.72
C ASP A 157 8.42 -10.33 -2.00
N ARG A 158 8.03 -11.48 -1.44
CA ARG A 158 6.77 -11.68 -0.73
C ARG A 158 6.99 -12.14 0.70
N TRP A 159 6.45 -11.41 1.67
CA TRP A 159 6.56 -11.74 3.08
C TRP A 159 5.19 -11.91 3.75
N PRO A 160 5.02 -12.89 4.67
CA PRO A 160 3.78 -13.03 5.42
C PRO A 160 3.48 -11.82 6.29
N VAL A 161 2.19 -11.49 6.39
CA VAL A 161 1.66 -10.41 7.23
C VAL A 161 0.48 -10.93 8.04
N LYS A 162 0.36 -10.46 9.28
CA LYS A 162 -0.78 -10.68 10.15
C LYS A 162 -1.21 -9.35 10.76
N VAL A 163 -2.49 -9.02 10.67
CA VAL A 163 -3.09 -7.83 11.29
C VAL A 163 -4.07 -8.28 12.37
N THR A 164 -3.97 -7.67 13.55
CA THR A 164 -4.90 -7.89 14.66
C THR A 164 -5.62 -6.60 14.97
N ILE A 165 -6.94 -6.57 14.75
CA ILE A 165 -7.79 -5.41 15.06
C ILE A 165 -7.97 -5.33 16.57
N HIS A 166 -7.72 -4.15 17.15
CA HIS A 166 -7.85 -3.90 18.58
C HIS A 166 -9.17 -3.23 18.91
N GLN A 167 -9.50 -2.16 18.19
CA GLN A 167 -10.71 -1.38 18.39
C GLN A 167 -11.20 -0.83 17.05
N VAL A 168 -12.52 -0.72 16.92
CA VAL A 168 -13.18 0.03 15.86
C VAL A 168 -14.18 0.97 16.52
N ASP A 169 -14.05 2.25 16.23
CA ASP A 169 -14.98 3.28 16.64
C ASP A 169 -15.79 3.71 15.42
N TRP A 170 -17.05 3.27 15.38
CA TRP A 170 -17.98 3.55 14.29
C TRP A 170 -18.60 4.95 14.40
N GLU A 171 -18.42 5.68 15.51
CA GLU A 171 -18.87 7.06 15.64
C GLU A 171 -17.84 8.00 14.99
N SER A 172 -16.57 7.82 15.32
CA SER A 172 -15.47 8.61 14.73
C SER A 172 -14.95 8.06 13.39
N MET A 173 -15.43 6.88 12.97
CA MET A 173 -14.96 6.17 11.78
C MET A 173 -13.46 5.87 11.80
N THR A 174 -12.97 5.40 12.94
CA THR A 174 -11.56 5.07 13.14
C THR A 174 -11.37 3.63 13.62
N LEU A 175 -10.15 3.11 13.46
CA LEU A 175 -9.74 1.83 14.03
C LEU A 175 -8.30 1.87 14.52
N SER A 176 -7.97 0.94 15.39
CA SER A 176 -6.60 0.67 15.81
C SER A 176 -6.26 -0.82 15.68
N ALA A 177 -5.03 -1.11 15.29
CA ALA A 177 -4.57 -2.48 15.07
C ALA A 177 -3.05 -2.62 15.24
N THR A 178 -2.58 -3.85 15.27
CA THR A 178 -1.16 -4.18 15.10
C THR A 178 -0.96 -4.96 13.80
N MET A 179 0.13 -4.68 13.11
CA MET A 179 0.58 -5.42 11.93
C MET A 179 1.91 -6.11 12.24
N GLU A 180 1.96 -7.41 12.05
CA GLU A 180 3.16 -8.24 12.18
C GLU A 180 3.60 -8.69 10.79
N ALA A 181 4.79 -8.26 10.36
CA ALA A 181 5.43 -8.68 9.12
C ALA A 181 6.56 -9.68 9.43
N TYR A 182 6.55 -10.85 8.78
CA TYR A 182 7.48 -11.93 9.06
C TYR A 182 8.47 -12.11 7.92
N ASN A 183 9.76 -12.30 8.23
CA ASN A 183 10.78 -12.64 7.22
C ASN A 183 10.88 -11.60 6.09
N VAL A 184 10.75 -10.33 6.44
CA VAL A 184 10.84 -9.26 5.45
C VAL A 184 12.25 -9.29 4.82
N PRO A 185 12.37 -9.29 3.48
CA PRO A 185 13.68 -9.36 2.83
C PRO A 185 14.58 -8.21 3.28
N SER A 186 15.63 -8.53 4.04
CA SER A 186 16.70 -7.62 4.40
C SER A 186 17.70 -7.52 3.23
N HIS A 187 18.45 -6.42 3.15
CA HIS A 187 19.53 -6.32 2.17
C HIS A 187 20.56 -7.43 2.40
N PRO A 188 21.08 -8.10 1.34
CA PRO A 188 22.38 -8.73 1.48
C PRO A 188 23.35 -7.59 1.81
N HIS A 189 23.89 -7.59 3.03
CA HIS A 189 24.98 -6.70 3.37
C HIS A 189 26.03 -6.81 2.25
N SER A 190 26.35 -5.67 1.63
CA SER A 190 27.45 -5.55 0.70
C SER A 190 28.68 -6.23 1.32
N LEU A 191 29.13 -7.31 0.69
CA LEU A 191 30.39 -7.97 1.00
C LEU A 191 31.52 -6.96 0.81
N LEU A 192 31.89 -6.25 1.88
CA LEU A 192 33.09 -5.41 1.92
C LEU A 192 34.10 -5.90 2.95
N ASN A 193 33.93 -7.10 3.52
CA ASN A 193 35.01 -7.80 4.19
C ASN A 193 35.26 -9.12 3.48
N GLY A 194 36.38 -9.19 2.77
CA GLY A 194 36.83 -10.40 2.09
C GLY A 194 37.16 -11.54 3.06
N HIS A 195 37.15 -12.75 2.49
CA HIS A 195 37.51 -14.06 3.06
C HIS A 195 36.47 -14.78 3.91
N GLY A 196 35.32 -15.13 3.31
CA GLY A 196 34.43 -16.16 3.82
C GLY A 196 33.88 -17.02 2.67
N ASP A 197 33.92 -18.34 2.85
CA ASP A 197 33.49 -19.39 1.92
C ASP A 197 32.16 -19.10 1.18
N PRO A 198 32.03 -19.50 -0.12
CA PRO A 198 30.79 -19.33 -0.89
C PRO A 198 29.61 -20.22 -0.43
N ALA A 199 29.75 -20.98 0.66
CA ALA A 199 28.72 -21.92 1.15
C ALA A 199 27.77 -21.35 2.24
N THR A 200 28.00 -20.13 2.74
CA THR A 200 27.21 -19.55 3.84
C THR A 200 26.72 -18.13 3.55
N GLN A 201 26.04 -17.91 2.42
CA GLN A 201 25.17 -16.73 2.27
C GLN A 201 23.90 -16.93 3.12
N GLN A 202 24.02 -16.78 4.43
CA GLN A 202 22.86 -16.70 5.31
C GLN A 202 22.21 -15.33 5.14
N TYR A 203 21.16 -15.27 4.33
CA TYR A 203 20.18 -14.19 4.39
C TYR A 203 19.72 -14.05 5.85
N THR A 204 19.96 -12.89 6.48
CA THR A 204 19.49 -12.59 7.82
C THR A 204 17.98 -12.39 7.77
N ARG A 205 17.26 -13.52 7.75
CA ARG A 205 15.81 -13.62 7.91
C ARG A 205 15.44 -12.95 9.22
N THR A 206 14.93 -11.72 9.18
CA THR A 206 14.57 -11.00 10.41
C THR A 206 13.40 -11.72 11.08
N SER A 207 13.57 -11.97 12.38
CA SER A 207 12.48 -12.15 13.33
C SER A 207 11.41 -11.09 13.07
N SER A 208 10.13 -11.45 13.23
CA SER A 208 8.97 -10.60 12.96
C SER A 208 9.13 -9.13 13.37
N ILE A 209 8.65 -8.22 12.54
CA ILE A 209 8.52 -6.80 12.83
C ILE A 209 7.06 -6.52 13.14
N THR A 210 6.80 -5.87 14.27
CA THR A 210 5.44 -5.52 14.68
C THR A 210 5.31 -4.01 14.72
N THR A 211 4.25 -3.48 14.13
CA THR A 211 3.92 -2.06 14.14
C THR A 211 2.50 -1.86 14.68
N TYR A 212 2.29 -0.76 15.38
CA TYR A 212 0.95 -0.27 15.72
C TYR A 212 0.48 0.65 14.59
N LEU A 213 -0.78 0.49 14.19
CA LEU A 213 -1.40 1.29 13.15
C LEU A 213 -2.77 1.81 13.59
N GLU A 214 -3.14 2.94 13.01
CA GLU A 214 -4.47 3.52 13.08
C GLU A 214 -5.07 3.55 11.69
N GLY A 215 -6.38 3.46 11.60
CA GLY A 215 -7.08 3.52 10.33
C GLY A 215 -8.25 4.50 10.32
N GLU A 216 -8.48 5.08 9.15
CA GLU A 216 -9.67 5.87 8.81
C GLU A 216 -10.61 4.98 7.99
N ILE A 217 -11.89 4.94 8.36
CA ILE A 217 -12.95 4.27 7.61
C ILE A 217 -13.67 5.33 6.77
N LEU A 218 -13.77 5.11 5.46
CA LEU A 218 -14.38 6.08 4.57
C LEU A 218 -15.91 5.97 4.64
N ASP A 219 -16.52 7.01 5.19
CA ASP A 219 -17.97 7.22 5.29
C ASP A 219 -18.49 8.34 4.38
N PHE A 220 -17.59 9.04 3.70
CA PHE A 220 -17.87 10.22 2.87
C PHE A 220 -18.47 11.40 3.64
N SER A 221 -18.45 11.35 4.97
CA SER A 221 -18.74 12.49 5.85
C SER A 221 -17.46 12.94 6.53
N ASN A 222 -16.93 12.13 7.45
CA ASN A 222 -15.65 12.39 8.11
C ASN A 222 -14.47 12.15 7.16
N HIS A 223 -14.52 11.05 6.41
CA HIS A 223 -13.42 10.59 5.58
C HIS A 223 -13.92 10.25 4.18
N THR A 224 -13.38 10.94 3.17
CA THR A 224 -13.70 10.73 1.75
C THR A 224 -12.52 10.10 1.01
N LEU A 225 -12.60 9.92 -0.31
CA LEU A 225 -11.51 9.38 -1.13
C LEU A 225 -10.27 10.27 -1.13
N LEU A 226 -10.46 11.59 -1.07
CA LEU A 226 -9.38 12.57 -0.91
C LEU A 226 -8.73 12.39 0.47
N THR A 227 -7.42 12.17 0.48
CA THR A 227 -6.65 12.00 1.71
C THR A 227 -6.28 13.36 2.28
N GLU A 228 -6.72 13.63 3.51
CA GLU A 228 -6.51 14.92 4.20
C GLU A 228 -5.51 14.79 5.37
N SER A 229 -5.43 13.62 6.01
CA SER A 229 -4.60 13.38 7.20
C SER A 229 -3.16 12.96 6.91
N PHE A 230 -2.88 12.50 5.69
CA PHE A 230 -1.57 11.95 5.30
C PHE A 230 -1.02 12.68 4.06
N LYS A 231 0.28 12.57 3.84
CA LYS A 231 0.94 13.22 2.69
C LYS A 231 0.53 12.54 1.39
N SER A 232 -0.54 13.02 0.75
CA SER A 232 -1.01 12.61 -0.58
C SER A 232 -1.62 13.80 -1.33
N ASN A 233 -2.13 13.58 -2.53
CA ASN A 233 -2.90 14.54 -3.32
C ASN A 233 -3.96 13.82 -4.15
N ALA A 234 -4.89 14.58 -4.73
CA ALA A 234 -6.02 14.03 -5.49
C ALA A 234 -5.59 13.13 -6.66
N THR A 235 -4.48 13.43 -7.35
CA THR A 235 -3.95 12.60 -8.44
C THR A 235 -3.51 11.23 -7.92
N ASN A 236 -2.79 11.20 -6.80
CA ASN A 236 -2.38 9.96 -6.13
C ASN A 236 -3.60 9.19 -5.63
N ASP A 237 -4.54 9.86 -4.94
CA ASP A 237 -5.75 9.23 -4.43
C ASP A 237 -6.56 8.59 -5.57
N ALA A 238 -6.78 9.31 -6.67
CA ALA A 238 -7.44 8.78 -7.85
C ALA A 238 -6.68 7.56 -8.42
N THR A 239 -5.35 7.63 -8.51
CA THR A 239 -4.50 6.54 -9.03
C THR A 239 -4.55 5.28 -8.18
N TYR A 240 -4.51 5.42 -6.85
CA TYR A 240 -4.47 4.28 -5.94
C TYR A 240 -5.86 3.66 -5.76
N TRP A 241 -6.90 4.48 -5.58
CA TRP A 241 -8.28 3.97 -5.49
C TRP A 241 -8.70 3.24 -6.76
N ARG A 242 -8.33 3.77 -7.95
CA ARG A 242 -8.61 3.16 -9.24
C ARG A 242 -8.09 1.72 -9.40
N LYS A 243 -7.06 1.34 -8.62
CA LYS A 243 -6.42 0.02 -8.66
C LYS A 243 -6.99 -0.99 -7.67
N LEU A 244 -7.83 -0.55 -6.74
CA LEU A 244 -8.46 -1.41 -5.74
C LEU A 244 -9.93 -1.67 -6.11
N PRO A 245 -10.50 -2.83 -5.73
CA PRO A 245 -11.94 -3.02 -5.75
C PRO A 245 -12.67 -1.92 -4.95
N PRO A 246 -13.89 -1.54 -5.33
CA PRO A 246 -14.65 -2.00 -6.50
C PRO A 246 -14.18 -1.42 -7.84
N PHE A 247 -13.22 -0.49 -7.83
CA PHE A 247 -12.89 0.34 -8.99
C PHE A 247 -11.92 -0.31 -9.99
N ALA A 248 -11.14 -1.30 -9.56
CA ALA A 248 -10.11 -1.96 -10.38
C ALA A 248 -10.63 -2.45 -11.74
N SER A 249 -11.86 -2.97 -11.77
CA SER A 249 -12.50 -3.51 -12.97
C SER A 249 -13.32 -2.49 -13.78
N MET A 250 -13.45 -1.26 -13.32
CA MET A 250 -14.21 -0.21 -14.00
C MET A 250 -13.32 0.51 -15.02
N THR A 251 -13.92 1.17 -16.02
CA THR A 251 -13.22 2.22 -16.77
C THR A 251 -13.19 3.50 -15.92
N ASP A 252 -12.37 4.48 -16.30
CA ASP A 252 -12.36 5.78 -15.60
C ASP A 252 -13.74 6.45 -15.68
N ASP A 253 -14.40 6.41 -16.83
CA ASP A 253 -15.75 6.96 -17.01
C ASP A 253 -16.80 6.23 -16.18
N ASP A 254 -16.72 4.90 -16.07
CA ASP A 254 -17.64 4.13 -15.24
C ASP A 254 -17.40 4.38 -13.75
N MET A 255 -16.13 4.51 -13.33
CA MET A 255 -15.79 4.90 -11.97
C MET A 255 -16.33 6.30 -11.66
N ILE A 256 -16.18 7.26 -12.57
CA ILE A 256 -16.72 8.62 -12.39
C ILE A 256 -18.24 8.58 -12.22
N LYS A 257 -18.96 7.89 -13.12
CA LYS A 257 -20.42 7.73 -13.04
C LYS A 257 -20.87 7.07 -11.73
N ALA A 258 -20.15 6.05 -11.30
CA ALA A 258 -20.39 5.37 -10.03
C ALA A 258 -20.20 6.33 -8.83
N LEU A 259 -19.10 7.09 -8.82
CA LEU A 259 -18.78 8.02 -7.75
C LEU A 259 -19.73 9.22 -7.64
N ILE A 260 -20.47 9.56 -8.70
CA ILE A 260 -21.48 10.63 -8.67
C ILE A 260 -22.92 10.09 -8.59
N SER A 261 -23.10 8.79 -8.36
CA SER A 261 -24.42 8.12 -8.31
C SER A 261 -24.81 7.73 -6.89
N LYS A 262 -25.91 8.30 -6.37
CA LYS A 262 -26.51 7.94 -5.07
C LYS A 262 -26.84 6.44 -4.99
N ARG A 263 -27.38 5.89 -6.08
CA ARG A 263 -27.74 4.47 -6.19
C ARG A 263 -26.51 3.57 -6.10
N TRP A 264 -25.39 3.94 -6.72
CA TRP A 264 -24.18 3.13 -6.65
C TRP A 264 -23.66 2.98 -5.22
N TYR A 265 -23.68 4.07 -4.43
CA TYR A 265 -23.30 4.00 -3.02
C TYR A 265 -24.18 3.04 -2.22
N THR A 266 -25.50 3.12 -2.39
CA THR A 266 -26.47 2.33 -1.60
C THR A 266 -26.60 0.88 -2.07
N GLU A 267 -26.47 0.62 -3.36
CA GLU A 267 -26.66 -0.71 -3.94
C GLU A 267 -25.38 -1.52 -4.10
N VAL A 268 -24.23 -0.85 -4.27
CA VAL A 268 -22.94 -1.51 -4.52
C VAL A 268 -21.99 -1.27 -3.35
N LEU A 269 -21.53 -0.03 -3.15
CA LEU A 269 -20.43 0.24 -2.22
C LEU A 269 -20.79 -0.21 -0.79
N HIS A 270 -21.90 0.29 -0.25
CA HIS A 270 -22.33 0.01 1.13
C HIS A 270 -22.55 -1.48 1.39
N LYS A 271 -23.02 -2.23 0.39
CA LYS A 271 -23.33 -3.66 0.54
C LYS A 271 -22.11 -4.55 0.43
N GLU A 272 -21.15 -4.17 -0.40
CA GLU A 272 -20.08 -5.08 -0.80
C GLU A 272 -18.71 -4.74 -0.23
N TYR A 273 -18.45 -3.48 0.12
CA TYR A 273 -17.10 -3.02 0.45
C TYR A 273 -17.06 -2.07 1.66
N ILE A 274 -15.91 -2.05 2.34
CA ILE A 274 -15.50 -0.96 3.25
C ILE A 274 -14.16 -0.44 2.77
N LEU A 275 -14.10 0.85 2.45
CA LEU A 275 -12.86 1.51 2.07
C LEU A 275 -12.22 2.13 3.32
N MET A 276 -10.89 2.03 3.42
CA MET A 276 -10.14 2.50 4.58
C MET A 276 -8.77 3.05 4.16
N ARG A 277 -8.15 3.82 5.04
CA ARG A 277 -6.71 4.10 4.99
C ARG A 277 -6.05 3.66 6.28
N TRP A 278 -4.92 2.94 6.22
CA TRP A 278 -4.19 2.49 7.41
C TRP A 278 -2.82 3.17 7.49
N LYS A 279 -2.50 3.77 8.64
CA LYS A 279 -1.23 4.45 8.92
C LYS A 279 -0.53 3.79 10.10
N GLU A 280 0.64 3.20 9.84
CA GLU A 280 1.55 2.75 10.88
C GLU A 280 2.12 3.96 11.63
N ARG A 281 2.11 3.91 12.96
CA ARG A 281 2.53 5.01 13.85
C ARG A 281 3.87 4.72 14.52
N CYS A 282 4.09 3.48 14.94
CA CYS A 282 5.30 3.11 15.67
C CYS A 282 5.60 1.61 15.57
N PHE A 283 6.87 1.27 15.80
CA PHE A 283 7.30 -0.10 16.01
C PHE A 283 7.02 -0.54 17.45
N VAL A 284 6.44 -1.75 17.59
CA VAL A 284 6.16 -2.38 18.87
C VAL A 284 7.32 -3.31 19.21
N LYS A 285 8.09 -2.97 20.24
CA LYS A 285 9.17 -3.82 20.74
C LYS A 285 8.59 -4.96 21.59
N SER A 286 8.94 -6.20 21.27
CA SER A 286 8.63 -7.33 22.14
C SER A 286 9.42 -7.21 23.45
N LEU A 287 8.73 -7.12 24.58
CA LEU A 287 9.33 -7.05 25.92
C LEU A 287 10.07 -8.36 26.32
N ASN A 288 9.96 -9.42 25.52
CA ASN A 288 10.47 -10.75 25.84
C ASN A 288 11.97 -10.97 25.60
N ARG A 289 12.78 -9.91 25.45
CA ARG A 289 14.23 -10.06 25.61
C ARG A 289 14.56 -10.08 27.10
N SER A 290 14.24 -11.18 27.78
CA SER A 290 14.86 -11.53 29.06
C SER A 290 16.33 -11.90 28.80
N THR A 291 17.15 -10.91 28.48
CA THR A 291 18.58 -11.02 28.77
C THR A 291 18.69 -10.94 30.28
N ALA A 292 18.98 -12.08 30.92
CA ALA A 292 19.46 -12.08 32.29
C ALA A 292 20.53 -10.98 32.45
N PRO A 293 20.52 -10.19 33.53
CA PRO A 293 21.48 -9.13 33.71
C PRO A 293 22.86 -9.76 33.90
N MET A 294 23.66 -9.81 32.83
CA MET A 294 25.10 -9.93 33.00
C MET A 294 25.55 -8.59 33.58
N HIS A 295 25.99 -8.63 34.84
CA HIS A 295 26.64 -7.52 35.51
C HIS A 295 27.76 -6.95 34.64
N SER A 296 27.47 -5.86 33.94
CA SER A 296 28.47 -4.95 33.42
C SER A 296 28.18 -3.58 34.00
N VAL A 297 29.08 -3.13 34.86
CA VAL A 297 29.02 -1.82 35.53
C VAL A 297 29.41 -0.76 34.51
N HIS A 298 28.49 -0.44 33.60
CA HIS A 298 28.55 0.78 32.80
C HIS A 298 27.20 1.47 32.88
N SER A 299 27.23 2.69 33.42
CA SER A 299 26.12 3.62 33.54
C SER A 299 25.55 3.96 32.16
N HIS A 300 24.63 3.15 31.67
CA HIS A 300 23.81 3.51 30.52
C HIS A 300 22.62 4.33 31.00
N ARG A 301 22.57 5.58 30.53
CA ARG A 301 21.40 6.46 30.59
C ARG A 301 20.16 5.68 30.16
N GLN A 302 19.06 5.86 30.90
CA GLN A 302 17.72 5.42 30.50
C GLN A 302 17.54 5.63 29.00
N SER A 303 17.13 4.58 28.30
CA SER A 303 16.83 4.63 26.88
C SER A 303 15.81 5.73 26.62
N ASP A 304 16.23 6.80 25.94
CA ASP A 304 15.35 7.82 25.39
C ASP A 304 14.45 7.14 24.34
N THR A 305 13.30 6.64 24.77
CA THR A 305 12.25 6.24 23.84
C THR A 305 11.53 7.52 23.40
N PRO A 306 11.29 7.74 22.10
CA PRO A 306 10.67 8.96 21.59
C PRO A 306 9.19 9.10 21.98
N TYR A 307 8.63 8.06 22.58
CA TYR A 307 7.25 7.97 23.03
C TYR A 307 7.18 8.24 24.53
N ARG A 308 6.44 9.27 24.91
CA ARG A 308 6.09 9.54 26.30
C ARG A 308 4.60 9.32 26.48
N LEU A 309 4.23 8.45 27.41
CA LEU A 309 2.84 8.33 27.86
C LEU A 309 2.50 9.53 28.74
N VAL A 310 1.55 10.33 28.32
CA VAL A 310 1.06 11.52 29.03
C VAL A 310 -0.43 11.35 29.28
N ARG A 311 -0.87 11.59 30.51
CA ARG A 311 -2.31 11.67 30.80
C ARG A 311 -2.82 13.04 30.42
N ASN A 312 -3.88 13.06 29.62
CA ASN A 312 -4.63 14.29 29.41
C ASN A 312 -5.18 14.76 30.76
N PRO A 313 -4.85 15.98 31.22
CA PRO A 313 -5.24 16.46 32.54
C PRO A 313 -6.75 16.67 32.67
N ASN A 314 -7.49 16.78 31.56
CA ASN A 314 -8.93 17.03 31.55
C ASN A 314 -9.75 15.75 31.38
N THR A 315 -9.29 14.82 30.54
CA THR A 315 -10.02 13.58 30.24
C THR A 315 -9.49 12.35 30.99
N ASN A 316 -8.33 12.48 31.63
CA ASN A 316 -7.59 11.39 32.30
C ASN A 316 -7.21 10.22 31.37
N GLU A 317 -7.36 10.41 30.06
CA GLU A 317 -6.99 9.45 29.03
C GLU A 317 -5.47 9.39 28.86
N LEU A 318 -4.97 8.19 28.61
CA LEU A 318 -3.57 7.96 28.27
C LEU A 318 -3.35 8.34 26.80
N GLN A 319 -2.57 9.39 26.56
CA GLN A 319 -2.16 9.84 25.24
C GLN A 319 -0.67 9.58 25.05
N VAL A 320 -0.25 9.25 23.83
CA VAL A 320 1.16 9.08 23.48
C VAL A 320 1.65 10.39 22.87
N GLU A 321 2.52 11.11 23.58
CA GLU A 321 3.20 12.30 23.08
C GLU A 321 4.53 11.88 22.44
N ILE A 322 4.79 12.34 21.22
CA ILE A 322 6.06 12.10 20.52
C ILE A 322 6.88 13.40 20.57
N THR A 323 8.07 13.38 21.15
CA THR A 323 8.97 14.53 21.12
C THR A 323 9.40 14.82 19.68
N HIS A 324 9.15 16.05 19.20
CA HIS A 324 9.35 16.47 17.80
C HIS A 324 10.75 16.20 17.22
N LEU A 325 11.78 16.05 18.06
CA LEU A 325 13.16 15.78 17.63
C LEU A 325 13.43 14.30 17.29
N ASP A 326 12.56 13.37 17.68
CA ASP A 326 12.77 11.92 17.49
C ASP A 326 11.66 11.22 16.68
N ALA A 327 10.69 11.97 16.16
CA ALA A 327 9.65 11.44 15.28
C ALA A 327 10.22 10.82 13.98
N GLU A 328 11.38 11.30 13.50
CA GLU A 328 12.06 10.70 12.35
C GLU A 328 12.68 9.34 12.70
N HIS A 329 13.29 9.19 13.88
CA HIS A 329 13.85 7.92 14.36
C HIS A 329 12.77 6.85 14.61
N ALA A 330 11.56 7.26 15.01
CA ALA A 330 10.40 6.39 15.16
C ALA A 330 9.92 5.71 13.86
N THR A 331 10.27 6.25 12.69
CA THR A 331 9.85 5.70 11.39
C THR A 331 10.77 4.64 10.82
N PHE A 332 11.93 4.43 11.45
CA PHE A 332 12.91 3.42 11.04
C PHE A 332 13.03 2.33 12.10
N ASP A 333 13.12 1.09 11.64
CA ASP A 333 13.40 -0.05 12.50
C ASP A 333 14.92 -0.19 12.72
N ASP A 334 15.35 -0.18 13.99
CA ASP A 334 16.74 -0.39 14.40
C ASP A 334 17.22 -1.85 14.15
N SER A 335 16.30 -2.75 13.74
CA SER A 335 16.63 -4.15 13.43
C SER A 335 17.47 -4.34 12.15
N GLY A 336 17.88 -3.26 11.48
CA GLY A 336 18.74 -3.32 10.30
C GLY A 336 18.05 -3.82 9.03
N CYS A 337 16.72 -3.98 9.05
CA CYS A 337 15.92 -4.40 7.90
C CYS A 337 15.71 -3.29 6.85
N GLY A 338 15.99 -2.03 7.20
CA GLY A 338 15.87 -0.88 6.30
C GLY A 338 14.42 -0.54 5.92
N LEU A 339 13.44 -1.03 6.66
CA LEU A 339 12.03 -0.73 6.43
C LEU A 339 11.65 0.64 6.97
N THR A 340 10.82 1.35 6.21
CA THR A 340 10.19 2.60 6.63
C THR A 340 8.70 2.41 6.77
N ILE A 341 8.13 3.02 7.82
CA ILE A 341 6.68 3.09 8.05
C ILE A 341 6.13 4.49 7.76
N SER A 342 6.85 5.30 6.98
CA SER A 342 6.51 6.71 6.72
C SER A 342 5.22 6.87 5.92
N GLY A 343 4.95 5.93 5.01
CA GLY A 343 3.74 5.88 4.18
C GLY A 343 2.49 5.44 4.91
N PHE A 344 1.45 5.18 4.13
CA PHE A 344 0.17 4.63 4.57
C PHE A 344 -0.37 3.66 3.50
N TYR A 345 -1.41 2.91 3.83
CA TYR A 345 -2.06 1.99 2.92
C TYR A 345 -3.43 2.53 2.51
N TYR A 346 -3.73 2.47 1.22
CA TYR A 346 -5.12 2.45 0.74
C TYR A 346 -5.64 1.04 0.91
N VAL A 347 -6.82 0.86 1.49
CA VAL A 347 -7.32 -0.46 1.91
C VAL A 347 -8.79 -0.62 1.51
N CYS A 348 -9.12 -1.80 1.00
CA CYS A 348 -10.49 -2.21 0.70
C CYS A 348 -10.76 -3.57 1.35
N LEU A 349 -11.80 -3.64 2.17
CA LEU A 349 -12.34 -4.87 2.75
C LEU A 349 -13.59 -5.29 1.96
N SER A 350 -13.64 -6.53 1.48
CA SER A 350 -14.87 -7.11 0.95
C SER A 350 -15.75 -7.62 2.10
N ARG A 351 -17.01 -7.15 2.14
CA ARG A 351 -18.00 -7.60 3.13
C ARG A 351 -18.43 -9.05 2.90
N ARG A 352 -18.32 -9.54 1.66
CA ARG A 352 -18.76 -10.88 1.25
C ARG A 352 -17.94 -11.99 1.89
N ASP A 353 -16.62 -11.85 1.91
CA ASP A 353 -15.70 -12.91 2.34
C ASP A 353 -14.63 -12.45 3.34
N GLY A 354 -14.66 -11.17 3.74
CA GLY A 354 -13.72 -10.60 4.69
C GLY A 354 -12.31 -10.40 4.15
N ARG A 355 -12.08 -10.56 2.84
CA ARG A 355 -10.76 -10.33 2.24
C ARG A 355 -10.42 -8.85 2.24
N VAL A 356 -9.16 -8.55 2.54
CA VAL A 356 -8.58 -7.21 2.47
C VAL A 356 -7.57 -7.15 1.35
N GLN A 357 -7.69 -6.12 0.52
CA GLN A 357 -6.69 -5.73 -0.47
C GLN A 357 -6.23 -4.32 -0.16
N GLY A 358 -4.93 -4.07 -0.27
CA GLY A 358 -4.39 -2.74 -0.06
C GLY A 358 -3.13 -2.46 -0.87
N LEU A 359 -2.84 -1.17 -0.99
CA LEU A 359 -1.66 -0.66 -1.68
C LEU A 359 -0.93 0.31 -0.76
N TYR A 360 0.34 0.03 -0.48
CA TYR A 360 1.21 0.95 0.26
C TYR A 360 1.60 2.14 -0.62
N PHE A 361 1.49 3.33 -0.05
CA PHE A 361 1.93 4.58 -0.65
C PHE A 361 2.92 5.30 0.26
N ASP A 362 4.11 5.51 -0.28
CA ASP A 362 5.11 6.44 0.23
C ASP A 362 5.86 7.03 -0.98
N PRO A 363 5.94 8.37 -1.13
CA PRO A 363 6.68 9.00 -2.21
C PRO A 363 8.16 8.59 -2.31
N GLN A 364 8.74 8.07 -1.23
CA GLN A 364 10.14 7.63 -1.18
C GLN A 364 10.33 6.13 -1.37
N SER A 365 9.25 5.35 -1.48
CA SER A 365 9.28 3.90 -1.62
C SER A 365 8.88 3.45 -3.02
N SER A 366 9.14 2.18 -3.35
CA SER A 366 8.57 1.58 -4.56
C SER A 366 7.05 1.63 -4.50
N PRO A 367 6.37 2.11 -5.55
CA PRO A 367 4.93 2.25 -5.56
C PRO A 367 4.24 0.88 -5.60
N TYR A 368 2.96 0.87 -5.24
CA TYR A 368 2.04 -0.27 -5.41
C TYR A 368 2.50 -1.57 -4.72
N GLN A 369 3.14 -1.48 -3.56
CA GLN A 369 3.35 -2.70 -2.76
C GLN A 369 1.99 -3.22 -2.30
N CYS A 370 1.66 -4.44 -2.72
CA CYS A 370 0.34 -5.03 -2.54
C CYS A 370 0.25 -5.74 -1.19
N LEU A 371 -0.80 -5.45 -0.44
CA LEU A 371 -1.18 -6.13 0.78
C LEU A 371 -2.43 -6.98 0.51
N GLU A 372 -2.36 -8.28 0.76
CA GLU A 372 -3.47 -9.20 0.60
C GLU A 372 -3.67 -10.00 1.88
N LEU A 373 -4.84 -9.89 2.49
CA LEU A 373 -5.16 -10.57 3.75
C LEU A 373 -6.53 -11.26 3.67
N GLY A 374 -6.68 -12.37 4.37
CA GLY A 374 -7.96 -13.05 4.61
C GLY A 374 -8.22 -13.27 6.10
N PRO A 375 -9.48 -13.46 6.50
CA PRO A 375 -9.84 -13.67 7.90
C PRO A 375 -9.39 -15.06 8.38
N VAL A 376 -8.76 -15.15 9.55
CA VAL A 376 -8.20 -16.41 10.07
C VAL A 376 -9.27 -17.31 10.72
N LYS A 377 -10.38 -16.75 11.25
CA LYS A 377 -11.41 -17.49 11.98
C LYS A 377 -12.87 -17.21 11.56
N GLY A 378 -13.11 -16.73 10.34
CA GLY A 378 -14.49 -16.59 9.83
C GLY A 378 -15.31 -15.47 10.49
N GLY A 379 -14.69 -14.33 10.79
CA GLY A 379 -15.33 -13.17 11.43
C GLY A 379 -15.24 -13.30 12.95
N ALA A 380 -14.85 -12.24 13.63
CA ALA A 380 -14.82 -12.22 15.09
C ALA A 380 -16.13 -11.65 15.63
N VAL A 381 -16.71 -12.31 16.63
CA VAL A 381 -17.63 -11.63 17.54
C VAL A 381 -16.73 -10.82 18.48
N GLY A 382 -16.98 -9.50 18.60
CA GLY A 382 -16.15 -8.62 19.43
C GLY A 382 -15.91 -9.25 20.79
N ALA A 383 -14.67 -9.66 21.04
CA ALA A 383 -14.38 -10.50 22.20
C ALA A 383 -14.45 -9.68 23.50
N TRP A 384 -14.20 -8.36 23.41
CA TRP A 384 -14.12 -7.42 24.54
C TRP A 384 -14.46 -6.00 24.07
N SER A 385 -14.99 -5.17 24.97
CA SER A 385 -15.12 -3.72 24.81
C SER A 385 -14.65 -3.01 26.08
N PHE A 386 -14.11 -1.81 25.93
CA PHE A 386 -13.78 -0.93 27.05
C PHE A 386 -14.88 0.12 27.20
N ARG A 387 -15.18 0.52 28.44
CA ARG A 387 -16.17 1.56 28.76
C ARG A 387 -15.52 2.90 28.96
#